data_AF-K0ID47-F1
#
_entry.id   AF-K0ID47-F1
#
_cell.length_a   1.000
_cell.length_b   1.000
_cell.length_c   1.000
_cell.angle_alpha   90.00
_cell.angle_beta   90.00
_cell.angle_gamma   90.00
#
_symmetry.space_group_name_H-M   'P 1'
#
loop_
_entity.id
_entity.type
_entity.pdbx_description
1 polymer ?
#
loop_
_entity_poly.entity_id
_entity_poly.type
_entity_poly.pdbx_seq_one_letter_code
_entity_poly.pdbx_strand_id
1 'polypeptide(L)' 'FHTSVSRPGRGEPRFISVGYVDDTQFVRFDSDAENPREEPRAPWVEQEGPEYWDRETRICKDTAQTDRVDLQTLRG' A
#
# COMPACT_ATOMS: atom_id res chain seq x y z
N PHE A 1 -3.84 5.38 -6.15
CA PHE A 1 -5.12 4.84 -5.67
C PHE A 1 -4.87 4.00 -4.44
N HIS A 2 -5.71 4.14 -3.41
CA HIS A 2 -5.66 3.34 -2.20
C HIS A 2 -6.95 2.54 -2.08
N THR A 3 -6.85 1.30 -1.60
CA THR A 3 -8.01 0.45 -1.39
C THR A 3 -7.82 -0.37 -0.13
N SER A 4 -8.75 -0.21 0.81
CA SER A 4 -8.82 -0.99 2.03
C SER A 4 -10.05 -1.88 2.05
N VAL A 5 -9.84 -3.18 2.22
CA VAL A 5 -10.90 -4.19 2.24
C VAL A 5 -10.95 -4.83 3.62
N SER A 6 -12.06 -4.59 4.30
CA SER A 6 -12.35 -5.17 5.60
C SER A 6 -12.61 -6.68 5.48
N ARG A 7 -12.10 -7.50 6.40
CA ARG A 7 -12.14 -8.98 6.31
C ARG A 7 -12.72 -9.65 7.56
N PRO A 8 -14.06 -9.70 7.73
CA PRO A 8 -14.68 -10.36 8.88
C PRO A 8 -14.18 -11.81 9.02
N GLY A 9 -13.64 -12.16 10.20
CA GLY A 9 -13.17 -13.52 10.51
C GLY A 9 -11.83 -13.93 9.88
N ARG A 10 -11.13 -13.06 9.14
CA ARG A 10 -9.84 -13.37 8.49
C ARG A 10 -8.70 -12.40 8.85
N GLY A 11 -8.83 -11.68 9.98
CA GLY A 11 -7.78 -10.83 10.53
C GLY A 11 -7.86 -9.36 10.09
N GLU A 12 -6.70 -8.71 10.00
CA GLU A 12 -6.55 -7.30 9.63
C GLU A 12 -7.13 -7.00 8.24
N PRO A 13 -7.67 -5.78 8.00
CA PRO A 13 -8.02 -5.33 6.66
C PRO A 13 -6.86 -5.48 5.67
N ARG A 14 -7.16 -5.73 4.39
CA ARG A 14 -6.14 -5.71 3.34
C ARG A 14 -6.03 -4.30 2.81
N PHE A 15 -4.83 -3.74 2.79
CA PHE A 15 -4.52 -2.46 2.16
C PHE A 15 -3.70 -2.68 0.90
N ILE A 16 -4.12 -2.03 -0.19
CA ILE A 16 -3.40 -2.01 -1.47
C ILE A 16 -3.23 -0.56 -1.90
N SER A 17 -2.00 -0.18 -2.25
CA SER A 17 -1.70 1.07 -2.94
C SER A 17 -1.19 0.77 -4.34
N VAL A 18 -1.64 1.56 -5.33
CA VAL A 18 -1.12 1.51 -6.70
C VAL A 18 -0.93 2.93 -7.25
N GLY A 19 0.24 3.19 -7.84
CA GLY A 19 0.58 4.46 -8.48
C GLY A 19 0.62 4.33 -9.99
N TYR A 20 0.09 5.35 -10.69
CA TYR A 20 0.11 5.44 -12.15
C TYR A 20 0.69 6.76 -12.62
N VAL A 21 1.41 6.72 -13.74
CA VAL A 21 1.80 7.89 -14.56
C VAL A 21 1.42 7.54 -16.00
N ASP A 22 0.62 8.37 -16.67
CA ASP A 22 0.17 8.17 -18.06
C ASP A 22 -0.31 6.74 -18.36
N ASP A 23 -1.31 6.27 -17.60
CA ASP A 23 -1.90 4.92 -17.66
C ASP A 23 -0.92 3.75 -17.41
N THR A 24 0.33 4.05 -17.06
CA THR A 24 1.35 3.05 -16.72
C THR A 24 1.46 2.93 -15.22
N GLN A 25 1.18 1.74 -14.69
CA GLN A 25 1.41 1.46 -13.28
C GLN A 25 2.92 1.46 -13.00
N PHE A 26 3.37 2.27 -12.05
CA PHE A 26 4.80 2.41 -11.74
C PHE A 26 5.18 1.93 -10.35
N VAL A 27 4.23 1.89 -9.40
CA VAL A 27 4.46 1.34 -8.05
C VAL A 27 3.25 0.56 -7.53
N ARG A 28 3.53 -0.33 -6.58
CA ARG A 28 2.50 -1.08 -5.85
C ARG A 28 2.97 -1.40 -4.42
N PHE A 29 2.05 -1.26 -3.47
CA PHE A 29 2.12 -1.86 -2.15
C PHE A 29 0.97 -2.85 -1.94
N ASP A 30 1.25 -3.95 -1.25
CA ASP A 30 0.24 -4.92 -0.81
C ASP A 30 0.52 -5.36 0.63
N SER A 31 -0.41 -5.10 1.55
CA SER A 31 -0.24 -5.45 2.96
C SER A 31 -0.19 -6.96 3.22
N ASP A 32 -0.67 -7.76 2.25
CA ASP A 32 -0.69 -9.23 2.35
C ASP A 32 0.55 -9.90 1.75
N ALA A 33 1.47 -9.13 1.17
CA ALA A 33 2.73 -9.68 0.68
C ALA A 33 3.56 -10.26 1.85
N GLU A 34 4.39 -11.28 1.59
CA GLU A 34 5.26 -11.88 2.62
C GLU A 34 6.19 -10.83 3.26
N ASN A 35 6.65 -9.86 2.46
CA ASN A 35 7.40 -8.70 2.92
C ASN A 35 6.74 -7.41 2.38
N PRO A 36 5.77 -6.82 3.09
CA PRO A 36 5.06 -5.64 2.62
C PRO A 36 5.99 -4.43 2.49
N ARG A 37 6.20 -4.02 1.24
CA ARG A 37 6.99 -2.86 0.83
C ARG A 37 6.44 -2.26 -0.46
N GLU A 38 6.81 -1.00 -0.72
CA GLU A 38 6.55 -0.38 -2.02
C GLU A 38 7.46 -1.04 -3.07
N GLU A 39 6.88 -1.49 -4.17
CA GLU A 39 7.61 -2.20 -5.22
C GLU A 39 7.51 -1.47 -6.57
N PRO A 40 8.63 -1.40 -7.33
CA PRO A 40 8.61 -0.88 -8.68
C PRO A 40 7.76 -1.76 -9.59
N ARG A 41 7.04 -1.14 -10.52
CA ARG A 41 6.25 -1.79 -11.58
C ARG A 41 6.64 -1.31 -12.98
N ALA A 42 7.55 -0.34 -13.08
CA ALA A 42 8.11 0.13 -14.33
C ALA A 42 9.63 0.33 -14.21
N PRO A 43 10.43 0.08 -15.27
CA PRO A 43 11.89 0.13 -15.18
C PRO A 43 12.45 1.49 -14.76
N TRP A 44 11.78 2.58 -15.15
CA TRP A 44 12.27 3.93 -14.90
C TRP A 44 12.22 4.34 -13.42
N VAL A 45 11.44 3.67 -12.58
CA VAL A 45 11.41 3.97 -11.14
C VAL A 45 12.47 3.19 -10.36
N GLU A 46 13.07 2.14 -10.94
CA GLU A 46 14.12 1.35 -10.28
C GLU A 46 15.39 2.15 -9.99
N GLN A 47 15.57 3.31 -10.64
CA GLN A 47 16.67 4.24 -10.38
C GLN A 47 16.58 4.94 -9.02
N GLU A 48 15.40 4.91 -8.37
CA GLU A 48 15.20 5.53 -7.06
C GLU A 48 16.00 4.80 -5.97
N GLY A 49 16.58 5.59 -5.07
CA GLY A 49 17.42 5.08 -3.99
C GLY A 49 16.64 4.37 -2.88
N PRO A 50 17.32 3.60 -2.02
CA PRO A 50 16.69 2.92 -0.88
C PRO A 50 15.88 3.86 0.02
N GLU A 51 16.31 5.11 0.18
CA GLU A 51 15.64 6.11 1.01
C GLU A 51 14.23 6.45 0.51
N TYR A 52 14.05 6.46 -0.82
CA TYR A 52 12.73 6.64 -1.43
C TYR A 52 11.83 5.45 -1.08
N TRP A 53 12.32 4.23 -1.34
CA TRP A 53 11.55 3.00 -1.11
C TRP A 53 11.18 2.80 0.37
N ASP A 54 12.10 3.10 1.29
CA ASP A 54 11.88 3.01 2.73
C ASP A 54 10.83 4.04 3.19
N ARG A 55 10.88 5.26 2.65
CA ARG A 55 9.92 6.31 2.96
C ARG A 55 8.53 5.96 2.45
N GLU A 56 8.39 5.60 1.17
CA GLU A 56 7.09 5.27 0.58
C GLU A 56 6.49 4.02 1.25
N THR A 57 7.32 3.02 1.56
CA THR A 57 6.89 1.84 2.33
C THR A 57 6.34 2.23 3.70
N ARG A 58 6.97 3.18 4.40
CA ARG A 58 6.49 3.67 5.69
C ARG A 58 5.15 4.38 5.55
N ILE A 59 5.01 5.26 4.56
CA ILE A 59 3.77 5.99 4.27
C ILE A 59 2.61 5.01 4.01
N CYS A 60 2.84 3.97 3.20
CA CYS A 60 1.85 2.93 2.93
C CYS A 60 1.46 2.14 4.19
N LYS A 61 2.43 1.81 5.06
CA LYS A 61 2.16 1.15 6.34
C LYS A 61 1.35 2.02 7.30
N ASP A 62 1.68 3.31 7.38
CA ASP A 62 0.95 4.28 8.22
C ASP A 62 -0.49 4.46 7.71
N THR A 63 -0.66 4.60 6.39
CA THR A 63 -1.99 4.70 5.75
C THR A 63 -2.83 3.44 6.00
N ALA A 64 -2.23 2.25 5.91
CA ALA A 64 -2.92 1.00 6.22
C ALA A 64 -3.43 0.94 7.68
N GLN A 65 -2.70 1.53 8.64
CA GLN A 65 -3.16 1.62 10.03
C GLN A 65 -4.29 2.64 10.19
N THR A 66 -4.23 3.79 9.54
CA THR A 66 -5.33 4.77 9.53
C THR A 66 -6.59 4.15 8.95
N ASP A 67 -6.51 3.54 7.77
CA ASP A 67 -7.66 2.90 7.12
C ASP A 67 -8.26 1.78 7.95
N ARG A 68 -7.43 1.04 8.72
CA ARG A 68 -7.92 0.04 9.67
C ARG A 68 -8.83 0.67 10.72
N VAL A 69 -8.41 1.78 11.33
CA VAL A 69 -9.19 2.50 12.35
C VAL A 69 -10.47 3.07 11.74
N ASP A 70 -10.38 3.62 10.53
CA ASP A 70 -11.53 4.17 9.82
C ASP A 70 -12.54 3.07 9.49
N LEU A 71 -12.09 1.90 9.01
CA LEU A 71 -12.96 0.75 8.76
C LEU A 71 -13.62 0.21 10.03
N GLN A 72 -12.95 0.28 11.19
CA GLN A 72 -13.57 -0.06 12.48
C GLN A 72 -14.65 0.95 12.85
N THR A 73 -14.37 2.24 12.69
CA THR A 73 -15.31 3.33 12.99
C THR A 73 -16.55 3.28 12.10
N LEU A 74 -16.37 3.02 10.80
CA LEU A 74 -17.46 2.93 9.83
C LEU A 74 -18.35 1.68 10.01
N ARG A 75 -17.86 0.65 10.70
CA ARG A 75 -18.63 -0.57 10.97
C ARG A 75 -19.64 -0.43 12.10
N GLY A 76 -19.50 0.61 12.94
CA GLY A 76 -20.34 0.86 14.12
C GLY A 76 -19.83 0.14 15.36
#